data_AF-A0A7C8AZ72-F1
#
_entry.id   AF-A0A7C8AZ72-F1
#
_cell.length_a   1.000
_cell.length_b   1.000
_cell.length_c   1.000
_cell.angle_alpha   90.00
_cell.angle_beta   90.00
_cell.angle_gamma   90.00
#
_symmetry.space_group_name_H-M   'P 1'
#
loop_
_entity.id
_entity.type
_entity.pdbx_description
1 polymer ?
#
loop_
_entity_poly.entity_id
_entity_poly.type
_entity_poly.pdbx_seq_one_letter_code
_entity_poly.pdbx_strand_id
1 'polypeptide(L)'
;MGKSLVEMAADLVQSQCASKGMNTEEITLALQATFNALQMLQAGEAKMQTGVSEGTAGAVAAPSTSPEKSIQKNKIICLECGQEFKMLSPKHLRSHDLTGREYREKWGFSLRQPLCAKALSERRKKAGKDRGLPDNLRKAIAKRKKNGQAKKAAAEKK
;
A
#
# COMPACT_ATOMS: atom_id res chain seq x y z
N MET A 1 -23.79 -24.11 15.64
CA MET A 1 -23.04 -24.05 14.36
C MET A 1 -23.44 -22.75 13.68
N GLY A 2 -22.48 -21.96 13.19
CA GLY A 2 -22.81 -20.70 12.49
C GLY A 2 -23.53 -20.99 11.18
N LYS A 3 -24.54 -20.18 10.84
CA LYS A 3 -25.26 -20.30 9.57
C LYS A 3 -24.30 -20.03 8.41
N SER A 4 -24.39 -20.82 7.35
CA SER A 4 -23.63 -20.56 6.12
C SER A 4 -24.19 -19.34 5.37
N LEU A 5 -23.40 -18.72 4.49
CA LEU A 5 -23.88 -17.63 3.63
C LEU A 5 -25.11 -18.02 2.81
N VAL A 6 -25.16 -19.27 2.35
CA VAL A 6 -26.28 -19.79 1.56
C VAL A 6 -27.54 -19.90 2.40
N GLU A 7 -27.41 -20.38 3.65
CA GLU A 7 -28.53 -20.45 4.60
C GLU A 7 -29.05 -19.05 4.98
N MET A 8 -28.17 -18.07 5.17
CA MET A 8 -28.58 -16.69 5.42
C MET A 8 -29.29 -16.05 4.21
N ALA A 9 -28.79 -16.30 2.99
CA ALA A 9 -29.45 -15.81 1.78
C ALA A 9 -30.84 -16.44 1.60
N ALA A 10 -30.98 -17.74 1.85
CA ALA A 10 -32.26 -18.44 1.80
C ALA A 10 -33.27 -17.90 2.82
N ASP A 11 -32.85 -17.68 4.07
CA ASP A 11 -33.71 -17.11 5.13
C ASP A 11 -34.22 -15.70 4.76
N LEU A 12 -33.35 -14.86 4.19
CA LEU A 12 -33.71 -13.51 3.75
C LEU A 12 -34.71 -13.51 2.60
N VAL A 13 -34.48 -14.34 1.58
CA VAL A 13 -35.41 -14.47 0.43
C VAL A 13 -36.73 -15.07 0.89
N GLN A 14 -36.73 -16.06 1.79
CA GLN A 14 -37.95 -16.61 2.36
C GLN A 14 -38.77 -15.54 3.08
N SER A 15 -38.13 -14.69 3.88
CA SER A 15 -38.80 -13.54 4.52
C SER A 15 -39.31 -12.52 3.50
N GLN A 16 -38.59 -12.32 2.39
CA GLN A 16 -38.99 -11.42 1.31
C GLN A 16 -40.25 -11.95 0.59
N CYS A 17 -40.30 -13.24 0.29
CA CYS A 17 -41.44 -13.92 -0.35
C CYS A 17 -42.70 -13.90 0.54
N ALA A 18 -42.54 -13.93 1.86
CA ALA A 18 -43.66 -13.78 2.80
C ALA A 18 -44.30 -12.38 2.75
N SER A 19 -43.52 -11.35 2.37
CA SER A 19 -43.98 -9.96 2.27
C SER A 19 -44.47 -9.57 0.88
N LYS A 20 -43.95 -10.20 -0.17
CA LYS A 20 -44.23 -9.86 -1.56
C LYS A 20 -44.35 -11.14 -2.39
N GLY A 21 -45.48 -11.32 -3.06
CA GLY A 21 -45.64 -12.40 -4.04
C GLY A 21 -44.67 -12.19 -5.20
N MET A 22 -43.75 -13.14 -5.37
CA MET A 22 -42.74 -13.14 -6.43
C MET A 22 -42.93 -14.37 -7.31
N ASN A 23 -42.60 -14.24 -8.60
CA ASN A 23 -42.57 -15.38 -9.50
C ASN A 23 -41.27 -16.19 -9.31
N THR A 24 -41.17 -17.38 -9.90
CA THR A 24 -40.02 -18.27 -9.75
C THR A 24 -38.71 -17.68 -10.29
N GLU A 25 -38.77 -16.85 -11.32
CA GLU A 25 -37.59 -16.19 -11.91
C GLU A 25 -37.06 -15.06 -11.02
N GLU A 26 -37.96 -14.30 -10.39
CA GLU A 26 -37.62 -13.25 -9.44
C GLU A 26 -36.98 -13.83 -8.17
N ILE A 27 -37.45 -15.00 -7.72
CA ILE A 27 -36.87 -15.68 -6.56
C ILE A 27 -35.44 -16.13 -6.85
N THR A 28 -35.16 -16.69 -8.04
CA THR A 28 -33.80 -17.11 -8.39
C THR A 28 -32.85 -15.93 -8.53
N LEU A 29 -33.31 -14.84 -9.16
CA LEU A 29 -32.55 -13.59 -9.25
C LEU A 29 -32.29 -12.96 -7.88
N ALA A 30 -33.30 -12.90 -7.01
CA ALA A 30 -33.16 -12.36 -5.66
C ALA A 30 -32.16 -13.16 -4.82
N LEU A 31 -32.17 -14.49 -4.94
CA LEU A 31 -31.26 -15.38 -4.24
C LEU A 31 -29.81 -15.21 -4.71
N GLN A 32 -29.58 -15.07 -6.02
CA GLN A 32 -28.25 -14.77 -6.55
C GLN A 32 -27.77 -13.37 -6.14
N ALA A 33 -28.64 -12.36 -6.22
CA ALA A 33 -28.31 -10.99 -5.86
C ALA A 33 -27.96 -10.84 -4.38
N THR A 34 -28.77 -11.42 -3.50
CA THR A 34 -28.54 -11.41 -2.04
C THR A 34 -27.28 -12.18 -1.66
N PHE A 35 -27.04 -13.35 -2.26
CA PHE A 35 -25.82 -14.11 -2.01
C PHE A 35 -24.57 -13.32 -2.42
N ASN A 36 -24.57 -12.69 -3.60
CA ASN A 36 -23.47 -11.85 -4.05
C ASN A 36 -23.26 -10.64 -3.12
N ALA A 37 -24.34 -9.99 -2.67
CA ALA A 37 -24.26 -8.88 -1.73
C ALA A 37 -23.65 -9.31 -0.39
N LEU A 38 -24.08 -10.44 0.18
CA LEU A 38 -23.52 -10.98 1.41
C LEU A 38 -22.05 -11.38 1.25
N GLN A 39 -21.68 -11.95 0.09
CA GLN A 39 -20.28 -12.29 -0.21
C GLN A 39 -19.40 -11.03 -0.28
N MET A 40 -19.88 -9.94 -0.90
CA MET A 40 -19.17 -8.66 -0.93
C MET A 40 -19.02 -8.07 0.48
N LEU A 41 -20.07 -8.13 1.30
CA LEU A 41 -20.02 -7.66 2.68
C LEU A 41 -19.05 -8.48 3.53
N GLN A 42 -19.06 -9.82 3.42
CA GLN A 42 -18.10 -10.67 4.12
C GLN A 42 -16.65 -10.38 3.70
N ALA A 43 -16.42 -10.14 2.40
CA ALA A 43 -15.11 -9.72 1.90
C ALA A 43 -14.72 -8.32 2.41
N GLY A 44 -15.69 -7.41 2.57
CA GLY A 44 -15.51 -6.09 3.18
C GLY A 44 -15.20 -6.15 4.67
N GLU A 45 -15.90 -7.00 5.42
CA GLU A 45 -15.65 -7.21 6.86
C GLU A 45 -14.28 -7.85 7.11
N ALA A 46 -13.86 -8.81 6.27
CA ALA A 46 -12.51 -9.36 6.30
C ALA A 46 -11.43 -8.30 6.01
N LYS A 47 -11.72 -7.33 5.13
CA LYS A 47 -10.86 -6.15 4.88
C LYS A 47 -10.86 -5.16 6.05
N MET A 48 -11.99 -5.01 6.75
CA MET A 48 -12.13 -4.13 7.91
C MET A 48 -11.38 -4.66 9.14
N GLN A 49 -11.38 -5.98 9.38
CA GLN A 49 -10.60 -6.62 10.44
C GLN A 49 -9.08 -6.56 10.22
N THR A 50 -8.61 -6.29 8.99
CA THR A 50 -7.20 -6.10 8.67
C THR A 50 -6.74 -4.62 8.68
N GLY A 51 -7.59 -3.68 9.13
CA GLY A 51 -7.17 -2.31 9.41
C GLY A 51 -6.72 -1.51 8.18
N VAL A 52 -7.24 -1.85 7.00
CA VAL A 52 -7.04 -1.07 5.77
C VAL A 52 -8.36 -0.41 5.41
N SER A 53 -8.53 0.81 5.92
CA SER A 53 -9.63 1.71 5.54
C SER A 53 -9.55 2.01 4.04
N GLU A 54 -10.67 1.75 3.39
CA GLU A 54 -10.93 1.88 1.98
C GLU A 54 -10.80 3.33 1.49
N GLY A 55 -10.25 3.46 0.29
CA GLY A 55 -10.34 4.64 -0.55
C GLY A 55 -10.39 4.19 -2.00
N THR A 56 -11.63 4.03 -2.47
CA THR A 56 -12.14 3.91 -3.85
C THR A 56 -12.00 2.57 -4.58
N ALA A 57 -13.16 1.93 -4.73
CA ALA A 57 -13.50 0.93 -5.73
C ALA A 57 -13.23 1.40 -7.17
N GLY A 58 -13.04 0.43 -8.06
CA GLY A 58 -13.36 0.59 -9.48
C GLY A 58 -12.23 0.24 -10.44
N ALA A 59 -12.52 -0.75 -11.28
CA ALA A 59 -11.87 -1.08 -12.55
C ALA A 59 -10.57 -1.89 -12.48
N VAL A 60 -10.74 -3.16 -12.89
CA VAL A 60 -9.84 -3.85 -13.79
C VAL A 60 -9.51 -2.90 -14.96
N ALA A 61 -8.44 -2.14 -14.80
CA ALA A 61 -7.74 -1.47 -15.87
C ALA A 61 -6.29 -1.48 -15.41
N ALA A 62 -5.46 -2.29 -16.09
CA ALA A 62 -4.03 -2.30 -15.87
C ALA A 62 -3.55 -0.85 -15.82
N PRO A 63 -3.12 -0.31 -14.66
CA PRO A 63 -2.60 1.01 -14.68
C PRO A 63 -1.16 0.83 -15.11
N SER A 64 -0.91 1.17 -16.37
CA SER A 64 0.33 1.85 -16.77
C SER A 64 0.47 3.11 -15.91
N THR A 65 0.73 2.89 -14.62
CA THR A 65 1.04 3.92 -13.66
C THR A 65 2.51 4.15 -13.88
N SER A 66 2.79 5.25 -14.57
CA SER A 66 4.13 5.79 -14.67
C SER A 66 4.78 5.74 -13.27
N PRO A 67 6.08 5.43 -13.15
CA PRO A 67 6.77 5.23 -11.87
C PRO A 67 6.52 6.37 -10.88
N GLU A 68 6.38 7.58 -11.40
CA GLU A 68 6.11 8.80 -10.62
C GLU A 68 4.73 8.82 -9.94
N LYS A 69 3.72 8.16 -10.53
CA LYS A 69 2.34 8.10 -10.01
C LYS A 69 2.14 6.98 -8.97
N SER A 70 3.08 6.03 -8.89
CA SER A 70 3.06 4.96 -7.87
C SER A 70 3.21 5.51 -6.44
N ILE A 71 4.00 6.57 -6.25
CA ILE A 71 4.25 7.18 -4.94
C ILE A 71 3.25 8.31 -4.66
N GLN A 72 2.19 8.01 -3.91
CA GLN A 72 1.21 9.00 -3.49
C GLN A 72 1.55 9.63 -2.13
N LYS A 73 0.73 10.60 -1.70
CA LYS A 73 0.90 11.31 -0.43
C LYS A 73 0.84 10.36 0.78
N ASN A 74 -0.17 9.50 0.83
CA ASN A 74 -0.46 8.62 1.97
C ASN A 74 -0.18 7.13 1.72
N LYS A 75 -0.07 6.73 0.45
CA LYS A 75 0.11 5.34 0.02
C LYS A 75 1.10 5.22 -1.13
N ILE A 76 1.61 4.02 -1.36
CA ILE A 76 2.44 3.62 -2.50
C ILE A 76 1.80 2.38 -3.13
N ILE A 77 1.65 2.40 -4.44
CA ILE A 77 1.05 1.30 -5.21
C ILE A 77 2.19 0.46 -5.79
N CYS A 78 2.20 -0.85 -5.53
CA CYS A 78 3.17 -1.74 -6.15
C CYS A 78 2.87 -1.90 -7.64
N LEU A 79 3.89 -1.70 -8.48
CA LEU A 79 3.73 -1.77 -9.94
C LEU A 79 3.66 -3.21 -10.47
N GLU A 80 4.05 -4.20 -9.67
CA GLU A 80 3.97 -5.63 -10.05
C GLU A 80 2.59 -6.24 -9.76
N CYS A 81 1.98 -5.87 -8.63
CA CYS A 81 0.73 -6.49 -8.15
C CYS A 81 -0.44 -5.54 -7.99
N GLY A 82 -0.25 -4.23 -8.13
CA GLY A 82 -1.29 -3.22 -7.94
C GLY A 82 -1.75 -3.02 -6.49
N GLN A 83 -1.15 -3.73 -5.52
CA GLN A 83 -1.53 -3.61 -4.12
C GLN A 83 -1.01 -2.30 -3.50
N GLU A 84 -1.83 -1.73 -2.62
CA GLU A 84 -1.54 -0.46 -1.95
C GLU A 84 -0.89 -0.69 -0.58
N PHE A 85 0.23 -0.02 -0.33
CA PHE A 85 0.98 -0.10 0.93
C PHE A 85 1.32 1.29 1.45
N LYS A 86 1.74 1.40 2.72
CA LYS A 86 2.39 2.64 3.23
C LYS A 86 3.87 2.70 2.83
N MET A 87 4.49 1.54 2.65
CA MET A 87 5.89 1.36 2.27
C MET A 87 6.04 0.00 1.58
N LEU A 88 6.79 -0.03 0.49
CA LEU A 88 7.20 -1.28 -0.16
C LEU A 88 8.25 -1.96 0.72
N SER A 89 7.81 -2.97 1.47
CA SER A 89 8.69 -3.70 2.39
C SER A 89 9.55 -4.72 1.64
N PRO A 90 10.78 -5.01 2.11
CA PRO A 90 11.62 -6.05 1.50
C PRO A 90 10.93 -7.42 1.44
N LYS A 91 10.01 -7.71 2.37
CA LYS A 91 9.21 -8.93 2.38
C LYS A 91 8.29 -9.03 1.16
N HIS A 92 7.64 -7.92 0.79
CA HIS A 92 6.77 -7.87 -0.38
C HIS A 92 7.56 -7.89 -1.69
N LEU A 93 8.73 -7.25 -1.76
CA LEU A 93 9.56 -7.36 -2.96
C LEU A 93 10.09 -8.79 -3.13
N ARG A 94 10.41 -9.48 -2.03
CA ARG A 94 10.84 -10.87 -2.06
C ARG A 94 9.74 -11.84 -2.52
N SER A 95 8.45 -11.54 -2.31
CA SER A 95 7.37 -12.34 -2.90
C SER A 95 7.25 -12.18 -4.42
N HIS A 96 7.91 -11.18 -5.00
CA HIS A 96 8.05 -10.99 -6.43
C HIS A 96 9.45 -11.39 -6.94
N ASP A 97 10.25 -12.07 -6.12
CA ASP A 97 11.65 -12.43 -6.40
C ASP A 97 12.53 -11.23 -6.80
N LEU A 98 12.15 -10.02 -6.36
CA LEU A 98 12.87 -8.78 -6.63
C LEU A 98 13.51 -8.24 -5.35
N THR A 99 14.65 -7.59 -5.51
CA THR A 99 15.24 -6.73 -4.49
C THR A 99 14.82 -5.28 -4.68
N GLY A 100 14.92 -4.48 -3.62
CA GLY A 100 14.64 -3.03 -3.72
C GLY A 100 15.50 -2.28 -4.73
N ARG A 101 16.67 -2.83 -5.11
CA ARG A 101 17.51 -2.27 -6.16
C ARG A 101 17.00 -2.64 -7.54
N GLU A 102 16.75 -3.93 -7.78
CA GLU A 102 16.22 -4.42 -9.06
C GLU A 102 14.85 -3.80 -9.36
N TYR A 103 13.99 -3.67 -8.36
CA TYR A 103 12.71 -2.98 -8.51
C TYR A 103 12.89 -1.51 -8.93
N ARG A 104 13.92 -0.83 -8.41
CA ARG A 104 14.21 0.56 -8.81
C ARG A 104 14.77 0.63 -10.22
N GLU A 105 15.64 -0.29 -10.61
CA GLU A 105 16.20 -0.36 -11.97
C GLU A 105 15.12 -0.69 -13.00
N LYS A 106 14.27 -1.70 -12.72
CA LYS A 106 13.16 -2.14 -13.59
C LYS A 106 12.17 -1.04 -13.89
N TRP A 107 11.82 -0.24 -12.88
CA TRP A 107 10.83 0.84 -12.99
C TRP A 107 11.46 2.24 -13.12
N GLY A 108 12.78 2.36 -13.29
CA GLY A 108 13.44 3.65 -13.51
C GLY A 108 13.42 4.61 -12.30
N PHE A 109 13.25 4.11 -11.08
CA PHE A 109 13.37 4.92 -9.87
C PHE A 109 14.85 5.24 -9.56
N SER A 110 15.12 6.45 -9.08
CA SER A 110 16.44 6.80 -8.55
C SER A 110 16.86 5.87 -7.40
N LEU A 111 18.13 5.45 -7.36
CA LEU A 111 18.65 4.58 -6.31
C LEU A 111 18.50 5.15 -4.89
N ARG A 112 18.43 6.48 -4.76
CA ARG A 112 18.25 7.16 -3.47
C ARG A 112 16.79 7.45 -3.11
N GLN A 113 15.86 7.18 -4.03
CA GLN A 113 14.44 7.47 -3.80
C GLN A 113 13.85 6.44 -2.83
N PRO A 114 13.18 6.88 -1.75
CA PRO A 114 12.51 5.96 -0.84
C PRO A 114 11.24 5.37 -1.47
N LEU A 115 11.09 4.04 -1.40
CA LEU A 115 9.89 3.30 -1.84
C LEU A 115 8.80 3.35 -0.75
N CYS A 116 8.42 4.55 -0.32
CA CYS A 116 7.34 4.75 0.65
C CYS A 116 6.53 6.00 0.34
N ALA A 117 5.35 6.08 0.94
CA ALA A 117 4.49 7.25 0.84
C ALA A 117 5.21 8.53 1.31
N LYS A 118 4.93 9.67 0.64
CA LYS A 118 5.59 10.95 0.94
C LYS A 118 5.43 11.36 2.41
N ALA A 119 4.22 11.23 2.96
CA ALA A 119 3.94 11.54 4.37
C ALA A 119 4.77 10.70 5.34
N LEU A 120 5.01 9.41 5.03
CA LEU A 120 5.83 8.54 5.86
C LEU A 120 7.31 8.92 5.79
N SER A 121 7.81 9.26 4.59
CA SER A 121 9.17 9.74 4.39
C SER A 121 9.42 11.05 5.15
N GLU A 122 8.48 11.99 5.06
CA GLU A 122 8.53 13.27 5.77
C GLU A 122 8.47 13.08 7.29
N ARG A 123 7.57 12.23 7.80
CA ARG A 123 7.50 11.90 9.22
C ARG A 123 8.80 11.32 9.73
N ARG A 124 9.43 10.39 8.98
CA ARG A 124 10.74 9.83 9.34
C ARG A 124 11.85 10.87 9.30
N LYS A 125 11.86 11.75 8.30
CA LYS A 125 12.81 12.87 8.21
C LYS A 125 12.66 13.83 9.39
N LYS A 126 11.42 14.19 9.76
CA LYS A 126 11.13 15.07 10.91
C LYS A 126 11.58 14.41 12.21
N ALA A 127 11.18 13.16 12.45
CA ALA A 127 11.60 12.41 13.63
C ALA A 127 13.13 12.23 13.73
N GLY A 128 13.83 12.16 12.61
CA GLY A 128 15.29 12.13 12.57
C GLY A 128 15.93 13.48 12.92
N LYS A 129 15.33 14.59 12.50
CA LYS A 129 15.75 15.94 12.91
C LYS A 129 15.50 16.17 14.41
N ASP A 130 14.33 15.77 14.89
CA ASP A 130 13.92 15.94 16.30
C ASP A 130 14.82 15.14 17.24
N ARG A 131 15.24 13.93 16.85
CA ARG A 131 16.18 13.10 17.62
C ARG A 131 17.62 13.65 17.63
N GLY A 132 17.93 14.62 16.78
CA GLY A 132 19.26 15.20 16.68
C GLY A 132 20.31 14.26 16.07
N LEU A 133 21.45 14.84 15.70
CA LEU A 133 22.58 14.07 15.19
C LEU A 133 23.40 13.53 16.37
N PRO A 134 23.72 12.22 16.44
CA PRO A 134 24.55 11.68 17.50
C PRO A 134 25.91 12.38 17.58
N ASP A 135 26.42 12.62 18.79
CA ASP A 135 27.69 13.34 19.02
C ASP A 135 28.87 12.74 18.26
N ASN A 136 28.90 11.41 18.15
CA ASN A 136 29.92 10.68 17.41
C ASN A 136 29.89 11.02 15.91
N LEU A 137 28.70 11.18 15.33
CA LEU A 137 28.54 11.60 13.94
C LEU A 137 28.93 13.08 13.77
N ARG A 138 28.59 13.94 14.73
CA ARG A 138 28.97 15.37 14.71
C ARG A 138 30.50 15.54 14.70
N LYS A 139 31.20 14.78 15.56
CA LYS A 139 32.67 14.73 15.60
C LYS A 139 33.26 14.18 14.30
N ALA A 140 32.69 13.13 13.73
CA ALA A 140 33.15 12.55 12.47
C ALA A 140 32.99 13.51 11.28
N ILE A 141 31.86 14.24 11.20
CA ILE A 141 31.62 15.25 10.15
C ILE A 141 32.62 16.40 10.29
N ALA A 142 32.88 16.90 11.50
CA ALA A 142 33.87 17.95 11.73
C ALA A 142 35.28 17.53 11.28
N LYS A 143 35.70 16.28 11.58
CA LYS A 143 36.99 15.72 11.15
C LYS A 143 37.07 15.60 9.62
N ARG A 144 36.01 15.12 8.96
CA ARG A 144 35.95 15.07 7.47
C ARG A 144 35.99 16.46 6.84
N LYS A 145 35.31 17.46 7.43
CA LYS A 145 35.30 18.83 6.92
C LYS A 145 36.67 19.51 7.06
N LYS A 146 37.42 19.23 8.14
CA LYS A 146 38.82 19.69 8.30
C LYS A 146 39.74 19.02 7.28
N ASN A 147 39.66 17.71 7.11
CA ASN A 147 40.49 16.99 6.13
C ASN A 147 40.19 17.39 4.68
N GLY A 148 38.92 17.66 4.35
CA GLY A 148 38.53 18.15 3.03
C GLY A 148 39.03 19.57 2.74
N GLN A 149 39.02 20.46 3.73
CA GLN A 149 39.59 21.81 3.60
C GLN A 149 41.12 21.78 3.48
N ALA A 150 41.80 20.94 4.25
CA ALA A 150 43.26 20.76 4.13
C ALA A 150 43.67 20.23 2.75
N LYS A 151 42.90 19.28 2.17
CA LYS A 151 43.14 18.79 0.81
C LYS A 151 42.87 19.84 -0.27
N LYS A 152 41.83 20.67 -0.12
CA LYS A 152 41.58 21.79 -1.04
C LYS A 152 42.68 22.85 -0.99
N ALA A 153 43.11 23.26 0.21
CA ALA A 153 44.18 24.24 0.37
C ALA A 153 45.54 23.75 -0.16
N ALA A 154 45.81 22.44 -0.11
CA ALA A 154 47.00 21.84 -0.70
C ALA A 154 46.94 21.70 -2.24
N ALA A 155 45.73 21.59 -2.81
CA ALA A 155 45.53 21.52 -4.25
C ALA A 155 45.55 22.91 -4.92
N GLU A 156 45.29 23.98 -4.17
CA GLU A 156 45.29 25.38 -4.66
C GLU A 156 46.66 26.07 -4.54
N LYS A 157 47.61 25.44 -3.82
CA LYS A 157 49.01 25.89 -3.68
C LYS A 157 49.98 25.17 -4.65
N LYS A 158 49.48 24.36 -5.57
CA LYS A 158 50.25 23.61 -6.57
C LYS A 158 49.79 24.03 -7.96
#